data_AF-Q8VLI7-F1
#
_entry.id   AF-Q8VLI7-F1
#
_cell.length_a   1.000
_cell.length_b   1.000
_cell.length_c   1.000
_cell.angle_alpha   90.00
_cell.angle_beta   90.00
_cell.angle_gamma   90.00
#
_symmetry.space_group_name_H-M   'P 1'
#
loop_
_entity.id
_entity.type
_entity.pdbx_description
1 polymer ?
#
loop_
_entity_poly.entity_id
_entity_poly.type
_entity_poly.pdbx_seq_one_letter_code
_entity_poly.pdbx_strand_id
1 'polypeptide(L)'
;QRQEVVQVFLDHFFERSDLTDSLKGVYDIERLASRVSFGKTNPKDLLQLATTLSSVPRIRAILEGMEQPTLAYLIAQLDAIPELESLISAAIAPEAPHVITDGGIIRTGFDETLDKYRCVLREGTSWIAEIEAKERENSGISTLKID
;
A
#
# COMPACT_ATOMS: atom_id res chain seq x y z
N GLN A 1 17.71 14.97 -28.89
CA GLN A 1 17.05 14.59 -27.61
C GLN A 1 16.87 13.08 -27.40
N ARG A 2 15.89 12.37 -28.01
CA ARG A 2 15.67 10.93 -27.69
C ARG A 2 16.89 10.04 -27.97
N GLN A 3 17.58 10.25 -29.09
CA GLN A 3 18.80 9.49 -29.42
C GLN A 3 19.95 9.78 -28.45
N GLU A 4 20.08 11.01 -27.96
CA GLU A 4 21.09 11.37 -26.95
C GLU A 4 20.81 10.66 -25.63
N VAL A 5 19.55 10.59 -25.19
CA VAL A 5 19.16 9.85 -23.98
C VAL A 5 19.49 8.35 -24.14
N VAL A 6 19.21 7.77 -25.31
CA VAL A 6 19.57 6.38 -25.60
C VAL A 6 21.08 6.17 -25.53
N GLN A 7 21.86 7.09 -26.10
CA GLN A 7 23.32 7.01 -26.06
C GLN A 7 23.83 7.07 -24.62
N VAL A 8 23.32 7.99 -23.79
CA VAL A 8 23.66 8.07 -22.37
C VAL A 8 23.45 6.72 -21.67
N PHE A 9 22.29 6.08 -21.84
CA PHE A 9 22.03 4.78 -21.22
C PHE A 9 22.88 3.64 -21.80
N LEU A 10 23.36 3.73 -23.05
CA LEU A 10 24.30 2.76 -23.61
C LEU A 10 25.69 2.91 -22.98
N ASP A 11 26.11 4.15 -22.70
CA ASP A 11 27.41 4.46 -22.12
C ASP A 11 27.47 4.15 -20.60
N HIS A 12 26.33 4.16 -19.91
CA HIS A 12 26.19 3.92 -18.46
C HIS A 12 25.53 2.55 -18.19
N PHE A 13 26.25 1.47 -18.51
CA PHE A 13 25.70 0.11 -18.47
C PHE A 13 25.19 -0.31 -17.08
N PHE A 14 25.95 -0.04 -16.02
CA PHE A 14 25.62 -0.48 -14.66
C PHE A 14 24.40 0.27 -14.14
N GLU A 15 24.39 1.59 -14.29
CA GLU A 15 23.29 2.46 -13.88
C GLU A 15 22.02 2.15 -14.68
N ARG A 16 22.13 1.83 -15.98
CA ARG A 16 20.99 1.34 -16.77
C ARG A 16 20.45 0.01 -16.23
N SER A 17 21.31 -0.89 -15.78
CA SER A 17 20.90 -2.16 -15.17
C SER A 17 20.14 -1.91 -13.86
N ASP A 18 20.70 -1.08 -12.98
CA ASP A 18 20.09 -0.70 -11.71
C ASP A 18 18.75 0.04 -11.90
N LEU A 19 18.66 0.90 -12.92
CA LEU A 19 17.44 1.58 -13.31
C LEU A 19 16.38 0.58 -13.76
N THR A 20 16.76 -0.39 -14.59
CA THR A 20 15.86 -1.44 -15.08
C THR A 20 15.30 -2.26 -13.91
N ASP A 21 16.13 -2.61 -12.94
CA ASP A 21 15.70 -3.32 -11.74
C ASP A 21 14.79 -2.47 -10.85
N SER A 22 15.09 -1.17 -10.70
CA SER A 22 14.26 -0.24 -9.92
C SER A 22 12.89 -0.03 -10.56
N LEU A 23 12.80 -0.05 -11.89
CA LEU A 23 11.55 0.08 -12.64
C LEU A 23 10.64 -1.15 -12.55
N LYS A 24 11.14 -2.33 -12.14
CA LYS A 24 10.28 -3.52 -11.93
C LYS A 24 9.26 -3.33 -10.80
N GLY A 25 9.54 -2.44 -9.85
CA GLY A 25 8.64 -2.09 -8.75
C GLY A 25 7.63 -0.98 -9.08
N VAL A 26 7.72 -0.38 -10.28
CA VAL A 26 6.85 0.70 -10.73
C VAL A 26 5.62 0.10 -11.42
N TYR A 27 4.45 0.33 -10.83
CA TYR A 27 3.18 -0.07 -11.41
C TYR A 27 2.65 0.98 -12.40
N ASP A 28 1.62 0.62 -13.16
CA ASP A 28 0.96 1.51 -14.11
C ASP A 28 0.25 2.68 -13.39
N ILE A 29 0.97 3.79 -13.21
CA ILE A 29 0.51 4.97 -12.49
C ILE A 29 -0.70 5.60 -13.19
N GLU A 30 -0.71 5.66 -14.52
CA GLU A 30 -1.80 6.28 -15.29
C GLU A 30 -3.12 5.54 -15.05
N ARG A 31 -3.07 4.20 -15.06
CA ARG A 31 -4.22 3.36 -14.73
C ARG A 31 -4.63 3.52 -13.27
N LEU A 32 -3.69 3.55 -12.33
CA LEU A 32 -3.98 3.71 -10.90
C LEU A 32 -4.64 5.08 -10.63
N ALA A 33 -4.07 6.16 -11.14
CA ALA A 33 -4.60 7.51 -11.01
C ALA A 33 -6.01 7.63 -11.61
N SER A 34 -6.23 7.06 -12.79
CA SER A 34 -7.55 7.03 -13.42
C SER A 34 -8.59 6.32 -12.55
N ARG A 35 -8.26 5.16 -11.96
CA ARG A 35 -9.18 4.44 -11.07
C ARG A 35 -9.52 5.22 -9.80
N VAL A 36 -8.55 5.93 -9.24
CA VAL A 36 -8.77 6.83 -8.09
C VAL A 36 -9.73 7.94 -8.47
N SER A 37 -9.51 8.62 -9.61
CA SER A 37 -10.38 9.70 -10.09
C SER A 37 -11.83 9.26 -10.33
N PHE A 38 -12.05 8.00 -10.73
CA PHE A 38 -13.40 7.43 -10.91
C PHE A 38 -13.99 6.78 -9.66
N GLY A 39 -13.31 6.82 -8.50
CA GLY A 39 -13.78 6.18 -7.26
C GLY A 39 -13.86 4.66 -7.34
N LYS A 40 -13.14 4.03 -8.28
CA LYS A 40 -13.13 2.57 -8.55
C LYS A 40 -11.86 1.89 -8.06
N THR A 41 -11.16 2.52 -7.12
CA THR A 41 -9.91 2.01 -6.54
C THR A 41 -10.20 0.99 -5.45
N ASN A 42 -9.35 -0.01 -5.35
CA ASN A 42 -9.33 -0.97 -4.23
C ASN A 42 -8.05 -0.76 -3.38
N PRO A 43 -7.95 -1.39 -2.20
CA PRO A 43 -6.78 -1.24 -1.32
C PRO A 43 -5.46 -1.64 -1.99
N LYS A 44 -5.48 -2.68 -2.83
CA LYS A 44 -4.30 -3.15 -3.55
C LYS A 44 -3.78 -2.10 -4.54
N ASP A 45 -4.67 -1.36 -5.21
CA ASP A 45 -4.26 -0.27 -6.10
C ASP A 45 -3.53 0.84 -5.32
N LEU A 46 -4.02 1.17 -4.12
CA LEU A 46 -3.37 2.17 -3.25
C LEU A 46 -1.99 1.68 -2.82
N LEU A 47 -1.87 0.43 -2.36
CA LEU A 47 -0.58 -0.16 -1.99
C LEU A 47 0.40 -0.19 -3.17
N GLN A 48 -0.08 -0.49 -4.38
CA GLN A 48 0.74 -0.42 -5.60
C GLN A 48 1.22 1.01 -5.92
N LEU A 49 0.37 2.01 -5.68
CA LEU A 49 0.74 3.41 -5.81
C LEU A 49 1.83 3.78 -4.80
N ALA A 50 1.69 3.39 -3.53
CA ALA A 50 2.72 3.62 -2.51
C ALA A 50 4.06 2.95 -2.87
N THR A 51 4.05 1.69 -3.30
CA THR A 51 5.26 0.99 -3.78
C THR A 51 5.92 1.72 -4.95
N THR A 52 5.10 2.24 -5.87
CA THR A 52 5.61 3.00 -7.02
C THR A 52 6.28 4.31 -6.58
N LEU A 53 5.62 5.09 -5.72
CA LEU A 53 6.16 6.34 -5.17
C LEU A 53 7.46 6.11 -4.38
N SER A 54 7.52 5.02 -3.60
CA SER A 54 8.74 4.64 -2.86
C SER A 54 9.95 4.33 -3.75
N SER A 55 9.72 4.00 -5.03
CA SER A 55 10.78 3.72 -6.00
C SER A 55 11.37 5.00 -6.62
N VAL A 56 10.64 6.12 -6.58
CA VAL A 56 11.03 7.38 -7.23
C VAL A 56 12.37 7.93 -6.70
N PRO A 57 12.65 7.98 -5.38
CA PRO A 57 13.93 8.47 -4.88
C PRO A 57 15.13 7.67 -5.41
N ARG A 58 15.00 6.34 -5.48
CA ARG A 58 16.05 5.47 -6.02
C ARG A 58 16.27 5.70 -7.51
N ILE A 59 15.19 5.76 -8.29
CA ILE A 59 15.23 6.04 -9.73
C ILE A 59 15.90 7.40 -9.99
N ARG A 60 15.50 8.43 -9.24
CA ARG A 60 16.09 9.77 -9.31
C ARG A 60 17.60 9.73 -9.02
N ALA A 61 18.01 9.08 -7.94
CA ALA A 61 19.43 8.98 -7.57
C ALA A 61 20.28 8.27 -8.65
N ILE A 62 19.76 7.23 -9.28
CA ILE A 62 20.45 6.53 -10.38
C ILE A 62 20.64 7.47 -11.59
N LEU A 63 19.59 8.23 -11.96
CA LEU A 63 19.67 9.16 -13.08
C LEU A 63 20.60 10.35 -12.79
N GLU A 64 20.58 10.86 -11.56
CA GLU A 64 21.49 11.93 -11.12
C GLU A 64 22.96 11.46 -11.11
N GLY A 65 23.20 10.20 -10.73
CA GLY A 65 24.53 9.58 -10.71
C GLY A 65 25.18 9.38 -12.08
N MET A 66 24.41 9.42 -13.18
CA MET A 66 24.99 9.42 -14.53
C MET A 66 25.63 10.78 -14.89
N GLU A 67 25.34 11.84 -14.13
CA GLU A 67 25.88 13.19 -14.31
C GLU A 67 25.69 13.78 -15.72
N GLN A 68 24.59 13.40 -16.40
CA GLN A 68 24.31 13.82 -17.78
C GLN A 68 23.27 14.94 -17.86
N PRO A 69 23.60 16.13 -18.41
CA PRO A 69 22.65 17.23 -18.59
C PRO A 69 21.42 16.85 -19.44
N THR A 70 21.59 15.93 -20.37
CA THR A 70 20.52 15.41 -21.23
C THR A 70 19.36 14.78 -20.43
N LEU A 71 19.63 14.29 -19.21
CA LEU A 71 18.63 13.69 -18.33
C LEU A 71 17.92 14.70 -17.41
N ALA A 72 18.38 15.95 -17.34
CA ALA A 72 17.88 16.94 -16.39
C ALA A 72 16.35 17.15 -16.50
N TYR A 73 15.81 17.12 -17.72
CA TYR A 73 14.37 17.28 -17.93
C TYR A 73 13.53 16.08 -17.42
N LEU A 74 14.11 14.86 -17.43
CA LEU A 74 13.46 13.67 -16.88
C LEU A 74 13.51 13.71 -15.36
N ILE A 75 14.69 14.01 -14.79
CA ILE A 75 14.92 14.11 -13.36
C ILE A 75 13.98 15.18 -12.74
N ALA A 76 13.82 16.32 -13.40
CA ALA A 76 12.94 17.40 -12.94
C ALA A 76 11.45 17.00 -12.84
N GLN A 77 11.01 16.00 -13.61
CA GLN A 77 9.63 15.50 -13.58
C GLN A 77 9.40 14.40 -12.54
N LEU A 78 10.47 13.86 -11.95
CA LEU A 78 10.36 12.85 -10.90
C LEU A 78 10.06 13.52 -9.56
N ASP A 79 8.77 13.47 -9.19
CA ASP A 79 8.26 13.85 -7.88
C ASP A 79 7.98 12.59 -7.05
N ALA A 80 8.56 12.53 -5.85
CA ALA A 80 8.43 11.38 -4.96
C ALA A 80 7.15 11.41 -4.13
N ILE A 81 6.51 12.59 -3.95
CA ILE A 81 5.27 12.78 -3.18
C ILE A 81 5.27 11.95 -1.86
N PRO A 82 6.30 12.12 -1.00
CA PRO A 82 6.50 11.23 0.16
C PRO A 82 5.33 11.28 1.15
N GLU A 83 4.61 12.39 1.24
CA GLU A 83 3.45 12.52 2.12
C GLU A 83 2.32 11.57 1.70
N LEU A 84 2.13 11.36 0.39
CA LEU A 84 1.10 10.46 -0.13
C LEU A 84 1.50 8.98 0.08
N GLU A 85 2.76 8.66 -0.18
CA GLU A 85 3.32 7.33 0.10
C GLU A 85 3.14 6.99 1.59
N SER A 86 3.56 7.88 2.48
CA SER A 86 3.45 7.71 3.92
C SER A 86 1.98 7.60 4.39
N LEU A 87 1.08 8.41 3.84
CA LEU A 87 -0.35 8.34 4.15
C LEU A 87 -0.92 6.96 3.81
N ILE A 88 -0.65 6.46 2.60
CA ILE A 88 -1.16 5.15 2.16
C ILE A 88 -0.56 4.04 3.01
N SER A 89 0.76 4.05 3.22
CA SER A 89 1.47 3.05 4.01
C SER A 89 0.97 2.98 5.46
N ALA A 90 0.65 4.13 6.06
CA ALA A 90 0.08 4.21 7.41
C ALA A 90 -1.40 3.80 7.45
N ALA A 91 -2.19 4.17 6.44
CA ALA A 91 -3.64 3.96 6.43
C ALA A 91 -4.05 2.54 6.04
N ILE A 92 -3.40 1.95 5.03
CA ILE A 92 -3.85 0.70 4.41
C ILE A 92 -3.07 -0.50 4.99
N ALA A 93 -3.80 -1.53 5.40
CA ALA A 93 -3.21 -2.79 5.86
C ALA A 93 -2.53 -3.52 4.68
N PRO A 94 -1.32 -4.09 4.85
CA PRO A 94 -0.62 -4.80 3.77
C PRO A 94 -1.41 -5.99 3.22
N GLU A 95 -2.17 -6.66 4.09
CA GLU A 95 -3.01 -7.82 3.77
C GLU A 95 -4.47 -7.42 3.50
N ALA A 96 -4.72 -6.15 3.15
CA ALA A 96 -6.08 -5.65 2.93
C ALA A 96 -6.80 -6.47 1.84
N PRO A 97 -8.02 -6.95 2.10
CA PRO A 97 -8.78 -7.71 1.12
C PRO A 97 -9.18 -6.86 -0.07
N HIS A 98 -9.52 -7.52 -1.17
CA HIS A 98 -9.92 -6.83 -2.40
C HIS A 98 -11.29 -6.17 -2.30
N VAL A 99 -12.20 -6.79 -1.54
CA VAL A 99 -13.59 -6.36 -1.39
C VAL A 99 -13.70 -5.45 -0.18
N ILE A 100 -14.25 -4.26 -0.39
CA ILE A 100 -14.33 -3.22 0.66
C ILE A 100 -15.20 -3.65 1.84
N THR A 101 -16.22 -4.47 1.59
CA THR A 101 -17.16 -4.95 2.60
C THR A 101 -16.56 -5.99 3.55
N ASP A 102 -15.42 -6.60 3.21
CA ASP A 102 -14.80 -7.65 4.03
C ASP A 102 -14.09 -7.08 5.27
N GLY A 103 -13.96 -5.76 5.34
CA GLY A 103 -13.27 -5.09 6.44
C GLY A 103 -11.75 -5.30 6.40
N GLY A 104 -11.05 -5.00 7.50
CA GLY A 104 -9.60 -5.22 7.59
C GLY A 104 -8.72 -4.34 6.68
N ILE A 105 -9.30 -3.36 5.97
CA ILE A 105 -8.59 -2.49 5.03
C ILE A 105 -7.75 -1.44 5.76
N ILE A 106 -8.35 -0.73 6.71
CA ILE A 106 -7.66 0.33 7.44
C ILE A 106 -6.81 -0.31 8.53
N ARG A 107 -5.53 0.05 8.58
CA ARG A 107 -4.56 -0.44 9.57
C ARG A 107 -4.99 -0.05 10.99
N THR A 108 -4.81 -0.96 11.94
CA THR A 108 -4.96 -0.64 13.37
C THR A 108 -3.98 0.45 13.77
N GLY A 109 -4.45 1.43 14.55
CA GLY A 109 -3.71 2.60 14.99
C GLY A 109 -3.83 3.81 14.05
N PHE A 110 -4.50 3.66 12.89
CA PHE A 110 -4.70 4.79 11.96
C PHE A 110 -5.90 5.66 12.35
N ASP A 111 -6.99 5.03 12.82
CA ASP A 111 -8.21 5.75 13.24
C ASP A 111 -8.68 5.20 14.59
N GLU A 112 -8.57 6.03 15.63
CA GLU A 112 -8.92 5.66 17.00
C GLU A 112 -10.40 5.28 17.16
N THR A 113 -11.28 5.91 16.39
CA THR A 113 -12.72 5.66 16.46
C THR A 113 -13.05 4.28 15.88
N LEU A 114 -12.46 3.96 14.73
CA LEU A 114 -12.57 2.65 14.11
C LEU A 114 -11.99 1.55 15.00
N ASP A 115 -10.84 1.82 15.63
CA ASP A 115 -10.21 0.87 16.54
C ASP A 115 -11.05 0.62 17.79
N LYS A 116 -11.69 1.67 18.34
CA LYS A 116 -12.66 1.53 19.43
C LYS A 116 -13.83 0.65 19.02
N TYR A 117 -14.39 0.84 17.82
CA TYR A 117 -15.48 -0.02 17.33
C TYR A 117 -15.04 -1.47 17.14
N ARG A 118 -13.83 -1.71 16.62
CA ARG A 118 -13.24 -3.06 16.51
C ARG A 118 -13.06 -3.71 17.88
N CYS A 119 -12.65 -2.94 18.89
CA CYS A 119 -12.50 -3.42 20.27
C CYS A 119 -13.86 -3.88 20.82
N VAL A 120 -14.89 -3.03 20.73
CA VAL A 120 -16.25 -3.35 21.20
C VAL A 120 -16.82 -4.60 20.51
N LEU A 121 -16.61 -4.75 19.21
CA LEU A 121 -17.03 -5.94 18.45
C LEU A 121 -16.35 -7.23 18.96
N ARG A 122 -15.04 -7.17 19.25
CA ARG A 122 -14.27 -8.31 19.77
C ARG A 122 -14.59 -8.65 21.22
N GLU A 123 -14.77 -7.64 22.06
CA GLU A 123 -15.13 -7.81 23.46
C GLU A 123 -16.55 -8.37 23.59
N GLY A 124 -17.52 -7.87 22.80
CA GLY A 124 -18.88 -8.39 22.80
C GLY A 124 -18.97 -9.86 22.39
N THR A 125 -18.21 -10.27 21.37
CA THR A 125 -18.13 -11.69 20.97
C THR A 125 -17.45 -12.56 22.03
N SER A 126 -16.40 -12.07 22.67
CA SER A 126 -15.74 -12.79 23.77
C SER A 126 -16.66 -12.95 24.98
N TRP A 127 -17.39 -11.90 25.33
CA TRP A 127 -18.36 -11.90 26.43
C TRP A 127 -19.48 -12.91 26.23
N ILE A 128 -20.07 -12.99 25.03
CA ILE A 128 -21.08 -14.02 24.70
C ILE A 128 -20.51 -15.43 24.84
N ALA A 129 -19.29 -15.66 24.34
CA ALA A 129 -18.63 -16.95 24.44
C ALA A 129 -18.36 -17.37 25.90
N GLU A 130 -17.98 -16.42 26.76
CA GLU A 130 -17.79 -16.65 28.20
C GLU A 130 -19.09 -17.03 28.91
N ILE A 131 -20.20 -16.34 28.61
CA ILE A 131 -21.52 -16.67 29.18
C ILE A 131 -21.95 -18.06 28.70
N GLU A 132 -21.81 -18.36 27.41
CA GLU A 132 -22.18 -19.67 26.87
C GLU A 132 -21.40 -20.80 27.54
N ALA A 133 -20.09 -20.62 27.74
CA ALA A 133 -19.25 -21.59 28.43
C ALA A 133 -19.69 -21.78 29.89
N LYS A 134 -19.96 -20.68 30.60
CA LYS A 134 -20.40 -20.72 32.00
C LYS A 134 -21.77 -21.39 32.15
N GLU A 135 -22.72 -21.10 31.28
CA GLU A 135 -24.05 -21.71 31.32
C GLU A 135 -24.02 -23.18 30.91
N ARG A 136 -23.15 -23.57 29.99
CA ARG A 136 -22.90 -24.98 29.65
C ARG A 136 -22.36 -25.76 30.86
N GLU A 137 -21.43 -25.17 31.62
CA GLU A 137 -20.88 -25.77 32.84
C GLU A 137 -21.93 -25.86 33.95
N ASN A 138 -22.69 -24.79 34.19
CA ASN A 138 -23.72 -24.73 35.23
C ASN A 138 -24.91 -25.67 34.94
N SER A 139 -25.34 -25.77 33.68
CA SER A 139 -26.50 -26.57 33.28
C SER A 139 -26.17 -28.04 32.98
N GLY A 140 -24.90 -28.34 32.71
CA GLY A 140 -24.46 -29.66 32.23
C GLY A 140 -24.90 -30.00 30.80
N ILE A 141 -25.52 -29.07 30.08
CA ILE A 141 -26.01 -29.28 28.72
C ILE A 141 -24.90 -28.93 27.73
N SER A 142 -24.14 -29.93 27.28
CA SER A 142 -23.02 -29.73 26.35
C SER A 142 -23.39 -29.04 25.03
N THR A 143 -24.65 -29.11 24.61
CA THR A 143 -25.16 -28.52 23.37
C THR A 143 -25.75 -27.11 23.51
N LEU A 144 -25.71 -26.49 24.70
CA LEU A 144 -26.29 -25.17 24.93
C LEU A 144 -25.56 -24.10 24.10
N LYS A 145 -26.31 -23.19 23.47
CA LYS A 145 -25.80 -22.05 22.69
C LYS A 145 -26.52 -20.78 23.08
N ILE A 146 -25.82 -19.64 23.04
CA ILE A 146 -26.38 -18.31 23.28
C ILE A 146 -26.21 -17.50 21.98
N ASP A 147 -27.34 -17.13 21.37
CA ASP A 147 -27.41 -16.30 20.15
C ASP A 147 -27.75 -14.83 20.47
#